data_AF-A0AAV4RPV5-F1
#
_entry.id   AF-A0AAV4RPV5-F1
#
_cell.length_a   1.000
_cell.length_b   1.000
_cell.length_c   1.000
_cell.angle_alpha   90.00
_cell.angle_beta   90.00
_cell.angle_gamma   90.00
#
_symmetry.space_group_name_H-M   'P 1'
#
loop_
_entity.id
_entity.type
_entity.pdbx_description
1 polymer ?
#
loop_
_entity_poly.entity_id
_entity_poly.type
_entity_poly.pdbx_seq_one_letter_code
_entity_poly.pdbx_strand_id
1 'polypeptide(L)'
;MGSRKQTHSKGSALTKKGEQTLIEKLTPETHFCFNCYDLNETMQLSRDVIITLLNQTSTEDQDGDGVLIFEEFKNAALEDWLLLEAFGQCLPDYKGKAAMGRVIRAQRKGAGSVFKSHTKHRKGAPKLRAVDFAERHGYIKGIVVVHHWPMLCLGIHTDTNKKESFLLLLKACTLDNLSIVERRLFLQVGNVLPVGSMPEGTIICNLEEKSGDRGRLARGSGNYATVISHNPDSKKTRVKLPSGSKKVLPSSNRAMVGIVAGGGRIDKPILKAGRAYHKYKAKRNSWPKVRGVAMNPVEHPHGGGNHQHIGKASTVRRDASAGRKVGLIAARRTGRIRGGKTSVHGKDD
;
A
#
# COMPACT_ATOMS: atom_id res chain seq x y z
N MET A 1 -51.98 -4.71 -8.17
CA MET A 1 -51.14 -4.78 -9.39
C MET A 1 -49.75 -5.27 -9.00
N GLY A 2 -49.28 -6.37 -9.61
CA GLY A 2 -47.85 -6.66 -9.77
C GLY A 2 -47.15 -7.60 -8.78
N SER A 3 -47.60 -8.86 -8.66
CA SER A 3 -46.79 -9.97 -8.14
C SER A 3 -45.76 -10.43 -9.19
N ARG A 4 -44.48 -10.51 -8.81
CA ARG A 4 -43.35 -10.86 -9.70
C ARG A 4 -43.17 -12.39 -9.75
N LYS A 5 -43.33 -12.96 -10.95
CA LYS A 5 -43.15 -14.39 -11.29
C LYS A 5 -41.70 -14.85 -11.08
N GLN A 6 -41.53 -16.03 -10.49
CA GLN A 6 -40.30 -16.84 -10.55
C GLN A 6 -40.18 -17.50 -11.93
N THR A 7 -38.98 -17.50 -12.51
CA THR A 7 -38.66 -18.19 -13.76
C THR A 7 -37.86 -19.46 -13.46
N HIS A 8 -38.45 -20.62 -13.74
CA HIS A 8 -37.75 -21.91 -13.79
C HIS A 8 -37.04 -22.07 -15.14
N SER A 9 -35.75 -22.43 -15.12
CA SER A 9 -35.02 -22.93 -16.29
C SER A 9 -35.11 -24.45 -16.36
N LYS A 10 -35.51 -24.95 -17.53
CA LYS A 10 -35.79 -26.37 -17.85
C LYS A 10 -34.52 -27.24 -17.80
N GLY A 11 -34.59 -28.38 -17.10
CA GLY A 11 -33.66 -29.50 -17.26
C GLY A 11 -34.23 -30.50 -18.29
N SER A 12 -33.40 -30.97 -19.20
CA SER A 12 -33.73 -31.99 -20.21
C SER A 12 -33.66 -33.39 -19.60
N ALA A 13 -34.75 -34.15 -19.67
CA ALA A 13 -34.79 -35.56 -19.27
C ALA A 13 -34.31 -36.48 -20.42
N LEU A 14 -33.43 -37.43 -20.10
CA LEU A 14 -33.10 -38.58 -20.96
C LEU A 14 -34.08 -39.72 -20.63
N THR A 15 -34.66 -40.35 -21.66
CA THR A 15 -35.65 -41.43 -21.53
C THR A 15 -34.99 -42.81 -21.41
N LYS A 16 -35.68 -43.75 -20.72
CA LYS A 16 -35.29 -45.13 -20.37
C LYS A 16 -34.78 -46.05 -21.52
N LYS A 17 -34.74 -45.61 -22.78
CA LYS A 17 -34.15 -46.40 -23.89
C LYS A 17 -32.62 -46.30 -23.98
N GLY A 18 -32.00 -45.34 -23.28
CA GLY A 18 -30.53 -45.16 -23.27
C GLY A 18 -29.77 -46.09 -22.32
N GLU A 19 -30.41 -46.61 -21.27
CA GLU A 19 -29.72 -47.43 -20.24
C GLU A 19 -29.48 -48.89 -20.70
N GLN A 20 -30.39 -49.47 -21.49
CA GLN A 20 -30.24 -50.85 -21.96
C GLN A 20 -29.14 -51.05 -23.01
N THR A 21 -28.70 -50.00 -23.70
CA THR A 21 -27.70 -50.12 -24.78
C THR A 21 -26.24 -50.10 -24.31
N LEU A 22 -26.01 -49.80 -23.02
CA LEU A 22 -24.66 -49.75 -22.44
C LEU A 22 -24.26 -51.09 -21.79
N ILE A 23 -25.24 -51.87 -21.34
CA ILE A 23 -25.03 -53.17 -20.66
C ILE A 23 -24.74 -54.29 -21.68
N GLU A 24 -25.30 -54.24 -22.89
CA GLU A 24 -25.12 -55.27 -23.93
C GLU A 24 -23.77 -55.18 -24.69
N LYS A 25 -22.95 -54.14 -24.48
CA LYS A 25 -21.69 -53.94 -25.23
C LYS A 25 -20.41 -54.36 -24.50
N LEU A 26 -20.52 -55.00 -23.34
CA LEU A 26 -19.36 -55.43 -22.54
C LEU A 26 -19.11 -56.93 -22.70
N THR A 27 -18.15 -57.29 -23.56
CA THR A 27 -17.63 -58.67 -23.67
C THR A 27 -16.65 -58.99 -22.53
N PRO A 28 -16.45 -60.29 -22.18
CA PRO A 28 -15.78 -60.73 -20.96
C PRO A 28 -14.30 -60.35 -20.82
N GLU A 29 -13.66 -59.85 -21.87
CA GLU A 29 -12.21 -59.56 -21.91
C GLU A 29 -11.88 -58.06 -21.97
N THR A 30 -12.81 -57.19 -21.55
CA THR A 30 -12.55 -55.74 -21.52
C THR A 30 -11.82 -55.33 -20.24
N HIS A 31 -10.48 -55.30 -20.30
CA HIS A 31 -9.65 -54.66 -19.28
C HIS A 31 -9.47 -53.16 -19.58
N PHE A 32 -9.84 -52.29 -18.64
CA PHE A 32 -9.54 -50.86 -18.73
C PHE A 32 -8.19 -50.58 -18.04
N CYS A 33 -7.16 -50.27 -18.84
CA CYS A 33 -5.88 -49.76 -18.35
C CYS A 33 -5.95 -48.23 -18.17
N PHE A 34 -5.90 -47.75 -16.93
CA PHE A 34 -5.61 -46.35 -16.64
C PHE A 34 -4.09 -46.19 -16.50
N ASN A 35 -3.49 -45.41 -17.40
CA ASN A 35 -2.07 -45.04 -17.28
C ASN A 35 -1.97 -43.87 -16.29
N CYS A 36 -1.60 -44.14 -15.04
CA CYS A 36 -1.24 -43.12 -14.07
C CYS A 36 0.24 -42.76 -14.25
N TYR A 37 0.54 -41.53 -14.66
CA TYR A 37 1.88 -40.98 -14.53
C TYR A 37 2.17 -40.75 -13.03
N ASP A 38 2.78 -41.76 -12.39
CA ASP A 38 3.77 -41.68 -11.30
C ASP A 38 3.74 -42.86 -10.29
N LEU A 39 2.94 -43.90 -10.50
CA LEU A 39 3.09 -45.15 -9.74
C LEU A 39 2.93 -46.35 -10.69
N ASN A 40 3.97 -47.18 -10.74
CA ASN A 40 4.14 -48.27 -11.70
C ASN A 40 3.41 -49.55 -11.25
N GLU A 41 2.13 -49.47 -10.88
CA GLU A 41 1.31 -50.65 -10.54
C GLU A 41 -0.12 -50.55 -11.08
N THR A 42 -0.61 -51.64 -11.67
CA THR A 42 -1.97 -51.80 -12.22
C THR A 42 -2.90 -52.44 -11.19
N MET A 43 -4.03 -51.81 -10.84
CA MET A 43 -5.05 -52.40 -9.98
C MET A 43 -6.20 -52.96 -10.83
N GLN A 44 -6.46 -54.28 -10.75
CA GLN A 44 -7.58 -54.94 -11.42
C GLN A 44 -8.69 -55.24 -10.40
N LEU A 45 -9.91 -54.75 -10.66
CA LEU A 45 -11.12 -55.13 -9.91
C LEU A 45 -11.96 -56.09 -10.76
N SER A 46 -12.44 -57.19 -10.16
CA SER A 46 -13.22 -58.20 -10.88
C SER A 46 -14.69 -57.81 -11.02
N ARG A 47 -15.32 -58.33 -12.08
CA ARG A 47 -16.72 -58.08 -12.46
C ARG A 47 -17.73 -58.45 -11.35
N ASP A 48 -17.39 -59.44 -10.53
CA ASP A 48 -18.26 -59.96 -9.47
C ASP A 48 -18.40 -58.96 -8.31
N VAL A 49 -17.36 -58.17 -8.01
CA VAL A 49 -17.41 -57.13 -6.97
C VAL A 49 -18.39 -56.03 -7.37
N ILE A 50 -18.41 -55.68 -8.65
CA ILE A 50 -19.28 -54.62 -9.19
C ILE A 50 -20.75 -55.09 -9.25
N ILE A 51 -21.00 -56.36 -9.60
CA ILE A 51 -22.35 -56.94 -9.63
C ILE A 51 -22.92 -57.10 -8.22
N THR A 52 -22.09 -57.45 -7.24
CA THR A 52 -22.53 -57.61 -5.84
C THR A 52 -22.94 -56.26 -5.22
N LEU A 53 -22.23 -55.18 -5.56
CA LEU A 53 -22.58 -53.80 -5.17
C LEU A 53 -23.89 -53.31 -5.78
N LEU A 54 -24.25 -53.77 -6.97
CA LEU A 54 -25.49 -53.41 -7.67
C LEU A 54 -26.70 -54.24 -7.22
N ASN A 55 -26.48 -55.50 -6.82
CA ASN A 55 -27.56 -56.41 -6.41
C ASN A 55 -27.97 -56.27 -4.94
N GLN A 56 -27.14 -55.65 -4.07
CA GLN A 56 -27.52 -55.38 -2.67
C GLN A 56 -28.53 -54.23 -2.50
N THR A 57 -28.88 -53.52 -3.58
CA THR A 57 -29.76 -52.33 -3.55
C THR A 57 -31.18 -52.55 -4.09
N SER A 58 -31.64 -53.80 -4.19
CA SER A 58 -33.00 -54.09 -4.65
C SER A 58 -33.74 -55.00 -3.68
N THR A 59 -34.37 -54.39 -2.68
CA THR A 59 -35.61 -54.93 -2.08
C THR A 59 -36.74 -53.95 -2.36
N GLU A 60 -37.84 -54.50 -2.85
CA GLU A 60 -38.98 -53.85 -3.49
C GLU A 60 -39.82 -53.02 -2.50
N ASP A 61 -40.25 -51.82 -2.90
CA ASP A 61 -41.43 -51.14 -2.36
C ASP A 61 -42.24 -50.50 -3.50
N GLN A 62 -43.57 -50.57 -3.38
CA GLN A 62 -44.55 -50.58 -4.48
C GLN A 62 -44.94 -49.23 -5.11
N ASP A 63 -44.26 -48.13 -4.80
CA ASP A 63 -44.55 -46.83 -5.43
C ASP A 63 -43.32 -46.40 -6.23
N GLY A 64 -43.46 -46.39 -7.55
CA GLY A 64 -42.38 -46.29 -8.55
C GLY A 64 -41.61 -44.97 -8.64
N ASP A 65 -41.20 -44.40 -7.51
CA ASP A 65 -40.33 -43.22 -7.40
C ASP A 65 -39.11 -43.56 -6.54
N GLY A 66 -38.11 -44.22 -7.14
CA GLY A 66 -36.84 -44.51 -6.49
C GLY A 66 -36.00 -43.25 -6.25
N VAL A 67 -36.14 -42.63 -5.08
CA VAL A 67 -35.23 -41.59 -4.59
C VAL A 67 -34.17 -42.27 -3.72
N LEU A 68 -32.93 -42.32 -4.22
CA LEU A 68 -31.77 -42.77 -3.43
C LEU A 68 -31.53 -41.80 -2.27
N ILE A 69 -31.72 -42.25 -1.04
CA ILE A 69 -31.43 -41.48 0.17
C ILE A 69 -29.91 -41.51 0.41
N PHE A 70 -29.25 -40.40 0.08
CA PHE A 70 -27.79 -40.20 0.15
C PHE A 70 -27.18 -40.33 1.57
N GLU A 71 -28.00 -40.51 2.61
CA GLU A 71 -27.56 -40.62 4.00
C GLU A 71 -27.14 -42.05 4.40
N GLU A 72 -27.66 -43.10 3.76
CA GLU A 72 -27.26 -44.49 4.08
C GLU A 72 -25.94 -44.88 3.41
N PHE A 73 -25.66 -44.36 2.20
CA PHE A 73 -24.38 -44.56 1.50
C PHE A 73 -23.20 -43.93 2.25
N LYS A 74 -23.47 -42.84 2.99
CA LYS A 74 -22.47 -42.12 3.78
C LYS A 74 -22.01 -42.89 5.02
N ASN A 75 -22.89 -43.74 5.57
CA ASN A 75 -22.58 -44.54 6.76
C ASN A 75 -21.85 -45.84 6.40
N ALA A 76 -22.13 -46.45 5.25
CA ALA A 76 -21.40 -47.63 4.78
C ALA A 76 -19.96 -47.32 4.34
N ALA A 77 -19.71 -46.15 3.74
CA ALA A 77 -18.37 -45.72 3.31
C ALA A 77 -17.42 -45.30 4.46
N LEU A 78 -17.90 -45.28 5.72
CA LEU A 78 -17.11 -44.90 6.89
C LEU A 78 -16.35 -46.06 7.54
N GLU A 79 -16.58 -47.31 7.12
CA GLU A 79 -15.90 -48.49 7.72
C GLU A 79 -14.71 -49.04 6.90
N ASP A 80 -14.47 -48.56 5.67
CA ASP A 80 -13.31 -48.97 4.85
C ASP A 80 -12.37 -47.81 4.53
N TRP A 81 -11.20 -47.79 5.17
CA TRP A 81 -10.17 -46.76 5.05
C TRP A 81 -9.63 -46.58 3.61
N LEU A 82 -9.62 -47.65 2.81
CA LEU A 82 -9.09 -47.67 1.43
C LEU A 82 -10.00 -46.97 0.40
N LEU A 83 -11.32 -46.98 0.61
CA LEU A 83 -12.28 -46.31 -0.29
C LEU A 83 -12.23 -44.79 -0.15
N LEU A 84 -11.84 -44.29 1.02
CA LEU A 84 -11.76 -42.86 1.33
C LEU A 84 -10.57 -42.17 0.63
N GLU A 85 -9.45 -42.88 0.44
CA GLU A 85 -8.32 -42.39 -0.35
C GLU A 85 -8.60 -42.44 -1.86
N ALA A 86 -9.29 -43.49 -2.33
CA ALA A 86 -9.64 -43.64 -3.76
C ALA A 86 -10.70 -42.62 -4.23
N PHE A 87 -11.71 -42.31 -3.40
CA PHE A 87 -12.71 -41.28 -3.74
C PHE A 87 -12.20 -39.85 -3.58
N GLY A 88 -11.19 -39.62 -2.74
CA GLY A 88 -10.61 -38.29 -2.50
C GLY A 88 -9.89 -37.69 -3.72
N GLN A 89 -9.45 -38.51 -4.68
CA GLN A 89 -8.68 -38.06 -5.85
C GLN A 89 -9.52 -37.88 -7.14
N CYS A 90 -10.74 -38.42 -7.18
CA CYS A 90 -11.58 -38.45 -8.39
C CYS A 90 -12.72 -37.43 -8.42
N LEU A 91 -12.77 -36.46 -7.50
CA LEU A 91 -13.67 -35.31 -7.58
C LEU A 91 -13.01 -34.17 -8.38
N PRO A 92 -13.44 -33.91 -9.63
CA PRO A 92 -12.98 -32.75 -10.37
C PRO A 92 -13.61 -31.50 -9.72
N ASP A 93 -12.76 -30.60 -9.24
CA ASP A 93 -13.12 -29.21 -8.92
C ASP A 93 -14.24 -28.96 -7.89
N TYR A 94 -14.18 -29.64 -6.74
CA TYR A 94 -14.42 -28.94 -5.47
C TYR A 94 -13.07 -28.59 -4.81
N LYS A 95 -12.21 -27.92 -5.58
CA LYS A 95 -11.36 -26.87 -5.00
C LYS A 95 -12.34 -25.84 -4.45
N GLY A 96 -12.88 -26.11 -3.25
CA GLY A 96 -13.42 -25.07 -2.39
C GLY A 96 -12.37 -23.98 -2.44
N LYS A 97 -12.73 -22.82 -2.99
CA LYS A 97 -11.90 -21.63 -2.98
C LYS A 97 -11.40 -21.52 -1.55
N ALA A 98 -10.17 -21.95 -1.28
CA ALA A 98 -9.57 -21.79 0.04
C ALA A 98 -9.80 -20.32 0.34
N ALA A 99 -10.60 -20.02 1.35
CA ALA A 99 -11.22 -18.70 1.48
C ALA A 99 -10.09 -17.68 1.66
N MET A 100 -9.61 -17.12 0.55
CA MET A 100 -8.47 -16.24 0.52
C MET A 100 -8.86 -15.01 1.33
N GLY A 101 -8.00 -14.61 2.27
CA GLY A 101 -8.18 -13.38 3.03
C GLY A 101 -8.38 -12.17 2.10
N ARG A 102 -9.09 -11.14 2.56
CA ARG A 102 -9.28 -9.92 1.77
C ARG A 102 -8.00 -9.08 1.74
N VAL A 103 -7.83 -8.32 0.66
CA VAL A 103 -6.73 -7.35 0.52
C VAL A 103 -6.88 -6.24 1.57
N ILE A 104 -5.87 -6.11 2.43
CA ILE A 104 -5.93 -5.18 3.56
C ILE A 104 -5.89 -3.71 3.08
N ARG A 105 -6.42 -2.80 3.89
CA ARG A 105 -6.41 -1.34 3.60
C ARG A 105 -5.01 -0.80 3.29
N ALA A 106 -3.95 -1.35 3.89
CA ALA A 106 -2.58 -0.91 3.63
C ALA A 106 -2.16 -1.17 2.18
N GLN A 107 -2.49 -2.35 1.64
CA GLN A 107 -2.22 -2.72 0.24
C GLN A 107 -3.07 -1.91 -0.74
N ARG A 108 -4.36 -1.73 -0.44
CA ARG A 108 -5.30 -1.00 -1.32
C ARG A 108 -4.90 0.45 -1.62
N LYS A 109 -4.07 1.07 -0.76
CA LYS A 109 -3.55 2.43 -0.99
C LYS A 109 -2.56 2.51 -2.16
N GLY A 110 -1.86 1.43 -2.48
CA GLY A 110 -0.88 1.38 -3.57
C GLY A 110 -1.53 1.44 -4.95
N ALA A 111 -2.67 0.77 -5.12
CA ALA A 111 -3.41 0.74 -6.39
C ALA A 111 -3.95 2.12 -6.82
N GLY A 112 -4.04 3.09 -5.90
CA GLY A 112 -4.36 4.47 -6.26
C GLY A 112 -5.74 4.68 -6.88
N SER A 113 -6.79 4.00 -6.39
CA SER A 113 -8.17 4.34 -6.78
C SER A 113 -8.66 5.55 -5.97
N VAL A 114 -9.54 5.32 -4.99
CA VAL A 114 -10.08 6.34 -4.06
C VAL A 114 -8.99 6.98 -3.19
N PHE A 115 -7.80 6.36 -3.10
CA PHE A 115 -6.68 6.82 -2.28
C PHE A 115 -5.75 7.84 -2.99
N LYS A 116 -6.06 8.23 -4.24
CA LYS A 116 -5.35 9.30 -4.95
C LYS A 116 -5.42 10.62 -4.19
N SER A 117 -4.43 11.48 -4.42
CA SER A 117 -4.45 12.84 -3.88
C SER A 117 -5.52 13.67 -4.57
N HIS A 118 -6.23 14.50 -3.81
CA HIS A 118 -7.13 15.50 -4.36
C HIS A 118 -6.29 16.66 -4.91
N THR A 119 -6.29 16.82 -6.24
CA THR A 119 -5.44 17.78 -6.95
C THR A 119 -6.20 18.95 -7.57
N LYS A 120 -7.55 18.96 -7.59
CA LYS A 120 -8.36 19.98 -8.29
C LYS A 120 -8.05 21.42 -7.88
N HIS A 121 -7.95 21.70 -6.58
CA HIS A 121 -7.61 23.04 -6.08
C HIS A 121 -6.09 23.29 -6.01
N ARG A 122 -5.33 22.35 -6.59
CA ARG A 122 -3.96 22.34 -7.12
C ARG A 122 -3.38 23.59 -7.84
N LYS A 123 -2.94 24.71 -7.24
CA LYS A 123 -2.25 25.80 -8.00
C LYS A 123 -1.00 25.37 -8.75
N GLY A 124 -0.11 24.59 -8.12
CA GLY A 124 1.12 24.11 -8.77
C GLY A 124 2.05 23.35 -7.83
N ALA A 125 3.12 22.80 -8.39
CA ALA A 125 4.17 22.16 -7.60
C ALA A 125 5.15 23.23 -7.09
N PRO A 126 5.38 23.37 -5.76
CA PRO A 126 6.39 24.27 -5.26
C PRO A 126 7.77 23.72 -5.65
N LYS A 127 8.53 24.44 -6.45
CA LYS A 127 9.85 24.06 -6.94
C LYS A 127 10.69 25.31 -7.09
N LEU A 128 11.99 25.20 -6.78
CA LEU A 128 12.95 26.21 -7.24
C LEU A 128 12.90 26.32 -8.76
N ARG A 129 13.46 27.39 -9.32
CA ARG A 129 13.58 27.54 -10.77
C ARG A 129 14.51 26.47 -11.35
N ALA A 130 14.41 26.26 -12.65
CA ALA A 130 15.37 25.41 -13.36
C ALA A 130 16.76 26.06 -13.33
N VAL A 131 17.80 25.22 -13.24
CA VAL A 131 19.19 25.68 -13.19
C VAL A 131 19.62 26.09 -14.59
N ASP A 132 19.50 27.38 -14.88
CA ASP A 132 19.92 27.97 -16.15
C ASP A 132 21.28 28.67 -15.99
N PHE A 133 21.87 29.13 -17.12
CA PHE A 133 23.15 29.84 -17.13
C PHE A 133 23.17 31.04 -16.17
N ALA A 134 22.08 31.81 -16.12
CA ALA A 134 21.94 32.98 -15.25
C ALA A 134 21.99 32.63 -13.75
N GLU A 135 21.57 31.44 -13.34
CA GLU A 135 21.70 30.98 -11.95
C GLU A 135 23.05 30.36 -11.62
N ARG A 136 23.79 29.91 -12.65
CA ARG A 136 25.12 29.34 -12.48
C ARG A 136 26.23 30.37 -12.43
N HIS A 137 26.05 31.52 -13.09
CA HIS A 137 27.10 32.54 -13.25
C HIS A 137 26.66 33.94 -12.82
N GLY A 138 25.39 34.13 -12.46
CA GLY A 138 24.82 35.44 -12.24
C GLY A 138 23.73 35.44 -11.18
N TYR A 139 22.81 36.39 -11.34
CA TYR A 139 21.76 36.61 -10.37
C TYR A 139 20.47 37.04 -11.06
N ILE A 140 19.36 36.62 -10.49
CA ILE A 140 18.02 36.95 -10.97
C ILE A 140 17.24 37.51 -9.80
N LYS A 141 16.75 38.74 -9.97
CA LYS A 141 15.79 39.33 -9.05
C LYS A 141 14.39 39.01 -9.57
N GLY A 142 13.47 38.69 -8.68
CA GLY A 142 12.07 38.61 -9.05
C GLY A 142 11.15 39.01 -7.93
N ILE A 143 9.90 39.23 -8.30
CA ILE A 143 8.88 39.79 -7.43
C ILE A 143 8.10 38.62 -6.83
N VAL A 144 7.67 38.73 -5.57
CA VAL A 144 6.92 37.69 -4.88
C VAL A 144 5.48 38.10 -4.66
N VAL A 145 4.56 37.36 -5.27
CA VAL A 145 3.13 37.44 -4.92
C VAL A 145 2.76 36.30 -3.99
N VAL A 146 2.22 36.62 -2.83
CA VAL A 146 1.88 35.63 -1.80
C VAL A 146 0.46 35.11 -2.00
N HIS A 147 0.32 33.81 -2.25
CA HIS A 147 -0.98 33.13 -2.26
C HIS A 147 -1.15 32.22 -1.05
N HIS A 148 -2.29 32.36 -0.37
CA HIS A 148 -2.72 31.37 0.61
C HIS A 148 -3.38 30.20 -0.09
N TRP A 149 -2.93 28.99 0.24
CA TRP A 149 -3.49 27.77 -0.31
C TRP A 149 -3.59 26.74 0.82
N PRO A 150 -4.63 25.87 0.87
CA PRO A 150 -4.90 24.84 1.87
C PRO A 150 -3.72 24.16 2.57
N MET A 151 -2.54 24.10 1.96
CA MET A 151 -1.39 23.38 2.50
C MET A 151 -0.10 24.22 2.60
N LEU A 152 -0.03 25.42 2.00
CA LEU A 152 1.22 26.18 1.91
C LEU A 152 0.99 27.62 1.43
N CYS A 153 1.74 28.59 1.96
CA CYS A 153 1.87 29.90 1.31
C CYS A 153 2.90 29.78 0.18
N LEU A 154 2.48 30.15 -1.02
CA LEU A 154 3.26 29.99 -2.23
C LEU A 154 3.57 31.37 -2.80
N GLY A 155 4.86 31.64 -3.01
CA GLY A 155 5.31 32.83 -3.74
C GLY A 155 5.31 32.53 -5.23
N ILE A 156 4.67 33.37 -6.05
CA ILE A 156 4.95 33.39 -7.50
C ILE A 156 6.16 34.28 -7.68
N HIS A 157 7.25 33.71 -8.20
CA HIS A 157 8.39 34.47 -8.72
C HIS A 157 8.12 34.77 -10.18
N THR A 158 8.09 36.04 -10.54
CA THR A 158 8.12 36.49 -11.94
C THR A 158 9.55 36.89 -12.29
N ASP A 159 10.19 36.12 -13.15
CA ASP A 159 11.45 36.53 -13.78
C ASP A 159 11.21 37.73 -14.72
N THR A 160 12.29 38.39 -15.14
CA THR A 160 12.30 39.36 -16.27
C THR A 160 11.64 38.81 -17.55
N ASN A 161 11.62 37.49 -17.72
CA ASN A 161 10.97 36.78 -18.82
C ASN A 161 9.49 36.39 -18.55
N LYS A 162 8.85 36.93 -17.50
CA LYS A 162 7.46 36.64 -17.07
C LYS A 162 7.16 35.15 -16.82
N LYS A 163 8.17 34.33 -16.55
CA LYS A 163 7.97 32.92 -16.18
C LYS A 163 7.55 32.84 -14.72
N GLU A 164 6.35 32.32 -14.45
CA GLU A 164 5.83 32.12 -13.11
C GLU A 164 6.40 30.85 -12.48
N SER A 165 7.18 30.99 -11.40
CA SER A 165 7.67 29.86 -10.60
C SER A 165 7.06 29.87 -9.20
N PHE A 166 6.54 28.72 -8.78
CA PHE A 166 5.94 28.53 -7.47
C PHE A 166 6.99 28.16 -6.42
N LEU A 167 7.22 29.04 -5.44
CA LEU A 167 8.20 28.85 -4.37
C LEU A 167 7.55 28.69 -2.99
N LEU A 168 8.22 27.96 -2.12
CA LEU A 168 7.89 27.89 -0.69
C LEU A 168 8.13 29.25 -0.04
N LEU A 169 7.15 29.78 0.69
CA LEU A 169 7.32 31.05 1.41
C LEU A 169 8.06 30.86 2.73
N LEU A 170 8.88 31.86 3.10
CA LEU A 170 9.59 31.95 4.37
C LEU A 170 8.83 32.75 5.43
N LYS A 171 9.11 32.43 6.70
CA LYS A 171 8.71 33.27 7.83
C LYS A 171 9.51 34.58 7.74
N ALA A 172 8.81 35.70 7.59
CA ALA A 172 9.34 37.07 7.41
C ALA A 172 9.73 37.51 5.99
N CYS A 173 9.29 36.81 4.93
CA CYS A 173 9.38 37.38 3.58
C CYS A 173 8.34 38.51 3.43
N THR A 174 8.77 39.76 3.43
CA THR A 174 7.96 40.91 2.98
C THR A 174 7.88 40.91 1.45
N LEU A 175 6.86 41.57 0.88
CA LEU A 175 6.49 41.47 -0.55
C LEU A 175 7.60 41.89 -1.54
N ASP A 176 8.64 42.58 -1.09
CA ASP A 176 9.47 43.38 -1.99
C ASP A 176 10.86 42.82 -2.32
N ASN A 177 11.36 41.77 -1.67
CA ASN A 177 12.76 41.37 -1.86
C ASN A 177 13.01 39.85 -1.81
N LEU A 178 12.78 39.15 -2.93
CA LEU A 178 13.35 37.81 -3.15
C LEU A 178 14.30 37.83 -4.35
N SER A 179 15.56 37.54 -4.12
CA SER A 179 16.55 37.41 -5.18
C SER A 179 17.13 35.99 -5.22
N ILE A 180 17.23 35.40 -6.40
CA ILE A 180 17.73 34.05 -6.67
C ILE A 180 19.10 34.21 -7.32
N VAL A 181 20.19 33.91 -6.60
CA VAL A 181 21.53 34.42 -6.97
C VAL A 181 22.65 33.43 -6.69
N GLU A 182 23.73 33.47 -7.48
CA GLU A 182 25.01 32.83 -7.17
C GLU A 182 25.99 33.75 -6.37
N ARG A 183 26.83 33.10 -5.54
CA ARG A 183 28.14 33.47 -4.94
C ARG A 183 28.45 34.84 -4.33
N ARG A 184 27.96 35.97 -4.85
CA ARG A 184 28.37 37.32 -4.41
C ARG A 184 27.27 38.17 -3.80
N LEU A 185 26.08 37.61 -3.65
CA LEU A 185 24.98 38.33 -3.02
C LEU A 185 25.06 38.24 -1.49
N PHE A 186 24.66 39.34 -0.86
CA PHE A 186 24.40 39.39 0.57
C PHE A 186 23.46 38.26 1.00
N LEU A 187 23.85 37.58 2.08
CA LEU A 187 23.05 36.58 2.74
C LEU A 187 21.84 37.27 3.38
N GLN A 188 20.70 37.20 2.71
CA GLN A 188 19.42 37.70 3.22
C GLN A 188 18.39 36.57 3.23
N VAL A 189 17.46 36.66 4.16
CA VAL A 189 16.32 35.74 4.26
C VAL A 189 15.48 35.87 2.99
N GLY A 190 15.21 34.75 2.32
CA GLY A 190 14.52 34.76 1.01
C GLY A 190 15.42 34.33 -0.12
N ASN A 191 16.71 34.61 -0.03
CA ASN A 191 17.60 34.37 -1.14
C ASN A 191 17.91 32.89 -1.31
N VAL A 192 18.00 32.48 -2.57
CA VAL A 192 18.38 31.12 -2.96
C VAL A 192 19.83 31.17 -3.40
N LEU A 193 20.71 30.49 -2.66
CA LEU A 193 22.15 30.44 -2.92
C LEU A 193 22.64 28.97 -2.92
N PRO A 194 23.81 28.68 -3.52
CA PRO A 194 24.50 27.41 -3.29
C PRO A 194 24.86 27.26 -1.81
N VAL A 195 24.69 26.05 -1.27
CA VAL A 195 24.95 25.76 0.14
C VAL A 195 26.41 26.01 0.51
N GLY A 196 27.35 25.74 -0.40
CA GLY A 196 28.78 26.00 -0.18
C GLY A 196 29.17 27.47 -0.02
N SER A 197 28.30 28.40 -0.42
CA SER A 197 28.54 29.85 -0.28
C SER A 197 27.95 30.41 1.02
N MET A 198 27.14 29.63 1.73
CA MET A 198 26.54 30.05 3.00
C MET A 198 27.49 29.70 4.15
N PRO A 199 27.69 30.57 5.16
CA PRO A 199 28.48 30.22 6.33
C PRO A 199 27.85 29.09 7.14
N GLU A 200 28.69 28.43 7.93
CA GLU A 200 28.27 27.39 8.86
C GLU A 200 27.30 27.96 9.92
N GLY A 201 26.37 27.12 10.40
CA GLY A 201 25.32 27.54 11.31
C GLY A 201 24.12 28.22 10.64
N THR A 202 24.19 28.52 9.34
CA THR A 202 23.06 29.12 8.62
C THR A 202 21.83 28.22 8.60
N ILE A 203 20.69 28.86 8.80
CA ILE A 203 19.38 28.22 8.76
C ILE A 203 18.86 28.28 7.34
N ILE A 204 18.56 27.11 6.77
CA ILE A 204 18.17 26.95 5.37
C ILE A 204 16.89 26.12 5.24
N CYS A 205 16.18 26.31 4.14
CA CYS A 205 15.02 25.50 3.76
C CYS A 205 14.97 25.24 2.26
N ASN A 206 14.00 24.42 1.83
CA ASN A 206 13.82 24.03 0.42
C ASN A 206 15.12 23.52 -0.26
N LEU A 207 15.89 22.75 0.48
CA LEU A 207 17.22 22.28 0.10
C LEU A 207 17.16 21.20 -1.00
N GLU A 208 18.05 21.30 -1.97
CA GLU A 208 18.25 20.28 -3.01
C GLU A 208 18.99 19.04 -2.48
N GLU A 209 18.54 17.84 -2.86
CA GLU A 209 19.25 16.59 -2.54
C GLU A 209 20.34 16.31 -3.58
N LYS A 210 20.01 16.44 -4.86
CA LYS A 210 20.96 16.51 -5.97
C LYS A 210 20.87 17.88 -6.62
N SER A 211 21.98 18.33 -7.21
CA SER A 211 22.02 19.62 -7.89
C SER A 211 20.97 19.66 -9.01
N GLY A 212 20.08 20.64 -8.97
CA GLY A 212 19.00 20.77 -9.95
C GLY A 212 17.72 19.99 -9.65
N ASP A 213 17.59 19.35 -8.47
CA ASP A 213 16.34 18.69 -8.02
C ASP A 213 15.19 19.68 -7.75
N ARG A 214 15.47 21.00 -7.78
CA ARG A 214 14.51 22.09 -7.57
C ARG A 214 13.85 22.08 -6.19
N GLY A 215 14.55 21.57 -5.17
CA GLY A 215 14.15 21.59 -3.76
C GLY A 215 13.34 20.36 -3.32
N ARG A 216 13.94 19.57 -2.41
CA ARG A 216 13.39 18.27 -1.94
C ARG A 216 13.34 18.15 -0.42
N LEU A 217 14.27 18.77 0.29
CA LEU A 217 14.46 18.63 1.74
C LEU A 217 13.98 19.90 2.48
N ALA A 218 13.61 19.75 3.76
CA ALA A 218 13.18 20.85 4.65
C ALA A 218 12.07 21.75 4.05
N ARG A 219 10.97 21.12 3.60
CA ARG A 219 9.82 21.78 2.93
C ARG A 219 8.56 21.91 3.77
N GLY A 220 8.53 21.29 4.95
CA GLY A 220 7.38 21.32 5.85
C GLY A 220 7.22 22.70 6.48
N SER A 221 5.98 23.11 6.78
CA SER A 221 5.69 24.37 7.46
C SER A 221 6.44 24.48 8.79
N GLY A 222 7.25 25.53 8.97
CA GLY A 222 8.09 25.74 10.16
C GLY A 222 9.35 24.87 10.23
N ASN A 223 9.63 24.02 9.25
CA ASN A 223 10.85 23.22 9.23
C ASN A 223 12.01 24.02 8.65
N TYR A 224 13.21 23.65 9.07
CA TYR A 224 14.48 24.16 8.56
C TYR A 224 15.56 23.07 8.68
N ALA A 225 16.63 23.23 7.92
CA ALA A 225 17.88 22.52 8.07
C ALA A 225 18.98 23.51 8.48
N THR A 226 20.06 23.00 9.06
CA THR A 226 21.20 23.82 9.49
C THR A 226 22.45 23.35 8.79
N VAL A 227 23.22 24.27 8.23
CA VAL A 227 24.55 23.98 7.68
C VAL A 227 25.49 23.70 8.85
N ILE A 228 26.14 22.53 8.85
CA ILE A 228 27.05 22.14 9.93
C ILE A 228 28.48 22.49 9.56
N SER A 229 28.95 21.95 8.43
CA SER A 229 30.32 22.18 7.99
C SER A 229 30.50 22.01 6.49
N HIS A 230 31.47 22.71 5.94
CA HIS A 230 31.88 22.57 4.54
C HIS A 230 33.21 21.82 4.47
N ASN A 231 33.31 20.89 3.51
CA ASN A 231 34.57 20.29 3.14
C ASN A 231 34.95 20.81 1.74
N PRO A 232 35.95 21.70 1.64
CA PRO A 232 36.34 22.32 0.37
C PRO A 232 36.96 21.31 -0.60
N ASP A 233 37.73 20.34 -0.11
CA ASP A 233 38.46 19.35 -0.93
C ASP A 233 37.49 18.43 -1.69
N SER A 234 36.50 17.91 -0.96
CA SER A 234 35.48 17.00 -1.51
C SER A 234 34.29 17.72 -2.14
N LYS A 235 34.26 19.07 -2.07
CA LYS A 235 33.13 19.92 -2.53
C LYS A 235 31.78 19.44 -1.97
N LYS A 236 31.77 19.00 -0.73
CA LYS A 236 30.58 18.50 -0.03
C LYS A 236 30.31 19.33 1.22
N THR A 237 29.03 19.53 1.52
CA THR A 237 28.55 20.19 2.73
C THR A 237 27.75 19.22 3.56
N ARG A 238 28.01 19.23 4.88
CA ARG A 238 27.24 18.47 5.86
C ARG A 238 26.11 19.35 6.41
N VAL A 239 24.89 18.86 6.32
CA VAL A 239 23.69 19.55 6.81
C VAL A 239 22.97 18.72 7.88
N LYS A 240 22.35 19.39 8.84
CA LYS A 240 21.44 18.79 9.82
C LYS A 240 20.01 18.93 9.32
N LEU A 241 19.33 17.80 9.10
CA LEU A 241 17.93 17.77 8.67
C LEU A 241 16.97 18.03 9.85
N PRO A 242 15.69 18.40 9.59
CA PRO A 242 14.69 18.57 10.65
C PRO A 242 14.48 17.30 11.51
N SER A 243 14.83 16.12 11.01
CA SER A 243 14.81 14.86 11.78
C SER A 243 15.91 14.77 12.85
N GLY A 244 16.89 15.66 12.80
CA GLY A 244 18.14 15.60 13.58
C GLY A 244 19.24 14.78 12.91
N SER A 245 18.94 14.04 11.84
CA SER A 245 19.93 13.28 11.07
C SER A 245 20.86 14.22 10.31
N LYS A 246 22.16 13.91 10.32
CA LYS A 246 23.14 14.59 9.47
C LYS A 246 23.08 13.98 8.08
N LYS A 247 23.29 14.78 7.03
CA LYS A 247 23.38 14.32 5.65
C LYS A 247 24.47 15.10 4.94
N VAL A 248 25.28 14.41 4.15
CA VAL A 248 26.30 15.02 3.29
C VAL A 248 25.72 15.23 1.90
N LEU A 249 25.87 16.43 1.34
CA LEU A 249 25.34 16.85 0.05
C LEU A 249 26.42 17.59 -0.75
N PRO A 250 26.35 17.64 -2.09
CA PRO A 250 27.23 18.49 -2.88
C PRO A 250 27.08 19.96 -2.50
N SER A 251 28.19 20.68 -2.37
CA SER A 251 28.20 22.12 -2.03
C SER A 251 27.57 23.00 -3.12
N SER A 252 27.46 22.49 -4.35
CA SER A 252 26.76 23.12 -5.48
C SER A 252 25.23 23.10 -5.35
N ASN A 253 24.68 22.25 -4.47
CA ASN A 253 23.24 22.18 -4.26
C ASN A 253 22.72 23.52 -3.75
N ARG A 254 21.52 23.90 -4.19
CA ARG A 254 20.90 25.16 -3.77
C ARG A 254 20.01 24.96 -2.55
N ALA A 255 19.94 26.01 -1.74
CA ALA A 255 18.99 26.13 -0.66
C ALA A 255 18.50 27.57 -0.54
N MET A 256 17.35 27.75 0.09
CA MET A 256 16.80 29.06 0.42
C MET A 256 17.16 29.40 1.86
N VAL A 257 17.69 30.60 2.10
CA VAL A 257 18.07 31.06 3.44
C VAL A 257 16.81 31.37 4.25
N GLY A 258 16.66 30.75 5.42
CA GLY A 258 15.56 31.00 6.36
C GLY A 258 14.72 29.77 6.73
N ILE A 259 13.61 30.02 7.43
CA ILE A 259 12.66 29.01 7.92
C ILE A 259 11.37 29.06 7.10
N VAL A 260 10.80 27.90 6.76
CA VAL A 260 9.51 27.83 6.04
C VAL A 260 8.39 28.49 6.86
N ALA A 261 7.55 29.31 6.22
CA ALA A 261 6.42 29.96 6.85
C ALA A 261 5.38 28.96 7.43
N GLY A 262 4.50 29.47 8.30
CA GLY A 262 3.40 28.69 8.88
C GLY A 262 3.82 27.70 9.97
N GLY A 263 4.93 27.97 10.66
CA GLY A 263 5.33 27.22 11.86
C GLY A 263 4.30 27.31 13.00
N GLY A 264 4.40 26.40 13.97
CA GLY A 264 3.51 26.36 15.15
C GLY A 264 2.09 25.82 14.90
N ARG A 265 1.75 25.49 13.66
CA ARG A 265 0.41 24.95 13.29
C ARG A 265 0.06 23.63 14.00
N ILE A 266 1.04 22.90 14.52
CA ILE A 266 0.83 21.62 15.22
C ILE A 266 0.58 21.78 16.71
N ASP A 267 0.94 22.94 17.29
CA ASP A 267 0.84 23.18 18.73
C ASP A 267 -0.62 23.33 19.16
N LYS A 268 -1.46 23.87 18.26
CA LYS A 268 -2.91 23.96 18.46
C LYS A 268 -3.58 22.59 18.27
N PRO A 269 -4.25 22.03 19.30
CA PRO A 269 -4.91 20.74 19.20
C PRO A 269 -6.13 20.79 18.26
N ILE A 270 -6.40 19.65 17.60
CA ILE A 270 -7.58 19.47 16.76
C ILE A 270 -8.71 18.92 17.64
N LEU A 271 -9.54 19.81 18.19
CA LEU A 271 -10.58 19.46 19.15
C LEU A 271 -11.77 18.69 18.54
N LYS A 272 -12.20 19.05 17.32
CA LYS A 272 -13.40 18.50 16.67
C LYS A 272 -13.04 17.55 15.52
N ALA A 273 -13.76 16.44 15.40
CA ALA A 273 -13.63 15.51 14.27
C ALA A 273 -13.88 16.19 12.91
N GLY A 274 -14.85 17.11 12.84
CA GLY A 274 -15.12 17.89 11.62
C GLY A 274 -13.91 18.70 11.13
N ARG A 275 -13.08 19.24 12.04
CA ARG A 275 -11.83 19.94 11.66
C ARG A 275 -10.82 18.97 11.06
N ALA A 276 -10.73 17.73 11.58
CA ALA A 276 -9.91 16.68 10.98
C ALA A 276 -10.44 16.27 9.60
N TYR A 277 -11.75 16.13 9.44
CA TYR A 277 -12.38 15.86 8.15
C TYR A 277 -11.98 16.88 7.09
N HIS A 278 -12.14 18.19 7.33
CA HIS A 278 -11.74 19.23 6.38
C HIS A 278 -10.24 19.21 6.06
N LYS A 279 -9.38 18.91 7.07
CA LYS A 279 -7.93 18.76 6.88
C LYS A 279 -7.57 17.61 5.92
N TYR A 280 -8.25 16.46 6.01
CA TYR A 280 -7.98 15.32 5.13
C TYR A 280 -8.72 15.41 3.79
N LYS A 281 -9.86 16.11 3.74
CA LYS A 281 -10.61 16.43 2.52
C LYS A 281 -9.75 17.18 1.50
N ALA A 282 -8.85 18.06 1.95
CA ALA A 282 -7.93 18.77 1.05
C ALA A 282 -6.72 17.92 0.59
N LYS A 283 -6.46 16.75 1.20
CA LYS A 283 -5.25 15.94 0.96
C LYS A 283 -5.55 14.70 0.10
N ARG A 284 -5.96 13.63 0.76
CA ARG A 284 -6.32 12.33 0.19
C ARG A 284 -7.20 11.60 1.18
N ASN A 285 -8.01 10.67 0.69
CA ASN A 285 -8.83 9.84 1.56
C ASN A 285 -7.95 8.96 2.47
N SER A 286 -7.81 9.34 3.73
CA SER A 286 -6.98 8.63 4.73
C SER A 286 -7.51 8.74 6.16
N TRP A 287 -8.70 9.30 6.29
CA TRP A 287 -9.43 9.52 7.53
C TRP A 287 -10.92 9.31 7.23
N PRO A 288 -11.69 8.63 8.10
CA PRO A 288 -11.32 8.09 9.41
C PRO A 288 -10.43 6.84 9.33
N LYS A 289 -9.80 6.47 10.45
CA LYS A 289 -8.94 5.27 10.55
C LYS A 289 -9.55 4.26 11.52
N VAL A 290 -10.24 3.25 10.98
CA VAL A 290 -10.66 2.07 11.75
C VAL A 290 -9.42 1.29 12.23
N ARG A 291 -9.42 0.87 13.50
CA ARG A 291 -8.38 0.04 14.14
C ARG A 291 -8.45 -1.38 13.58
N GLY A 292 -7.31 -2.04 13.37
CA GLY A 292 -7.29 -3.40 12.81
C GLY A 292 -7.94 -4.46 13.69
N VAL A 293 -7.93 -4.25 15.01
CA VAL A 293 -8.56 -5.15 16.00
C VAL A 293 -10.09 -5.07 15.97
N ALA A 294 -10.65 -3.98 15.47
CA ALA A 294 -12.10 -3.80 15.32
C ALA A 294 -12.63 -4.38 14.00
N MET A 295 -11.78 -5.07 13.23
CA MET A 295 -12.14 -5.68 11.94
C MET A 295 -12.26 -7.19 12.09
N ASN A 296 -12.86 -7.86 11.11
CA ASN A 296 -12.92 -9.32 11.05
C ASN A 296 -11.54 -9.91 10.62
N PRO A 297 -11.24 -11.19 10.94
CA PRO A 297 -9.98 -11.84 10.56
C PRO A 297 -9.65 -11.74 9.08
N VAL A 298 -10.70 -11.79 8.25
CA VAL A 298 -10.60 -11.70 6.79
C VAL A 298 -10.06 -10.35 6.31
N GLU A 299 -10.25 -9.27 7.05
CA GLU A 299 -9.90 -7.91 6.62
C GLU A 299 -8.58 -7.39 7.18
N HIS A 300 -8.14 -7.93 8.33
CA HIS A 300 -6.92 -7.48 8.98
C HIS A 300 -6.28 -8.61 9.80
N PRO A 301 -4.95 -8.75 9.79
CA PRO A 301 -4.25 -9.78 10.59
C PRO A 301 -4.43 -9.69 12.10
N HIS A 302 -5.04 -8.62 12.63
CA HIS A 302 -5.29 -8.41 14.06
C HIS A 302 -6.78 -8.50 14.39
N GLY A 303 -7.61 -8.78 13.39
CA GLY A 303 -9.05 -8.79 13.52
C GLY A 303 -9.61 -10.13 13.99
N GLY A 304 -10.83 -10.10 14.51
CA GLY A 304 -11.59 -11.24 15.01
C GLY A 304 -11.34 -11.61 16.47
N GLY A 305 -11.76 -12.83 16.81
CA GLY A 305 -11.88 -13.31 18.18
C GLY A 305 -13.13 -12.76 18.89
N ASN A 306 -13.49 -13.38 20.01
CA ASN A 306 -14.62 -12.93 20.84
C ASN A 306 -14.27 -11.65 21.62
N HIS A 307 -13.00 -11.49 22.00
CA HIS A 307 -12.48 -10.31 22.68
C HIS A 307 -11.57 -9.51 21.76
N GLN A 308 -11.65 -8.17 21.82
CA GLN A 308 -10.79 -7.28 21.03
C GLN A 308 -9.34 -7.27 21.55
N HIS A 309 -8.50 -8.14 20.99
CA HIS A 309 -7.07 -8.21 21.26
C HIS A 309 -6.30 -8.59 19.99
N ILE A 310 -4.97 -8.43 19.98
CA ILE A 310 -4.16 -8.71 18.78
C ILE A 310 -3.90 -10.22 18.61
N GLY A 311 -3.86 -10.98 19.71
CA GLY A 311 -3.59 -12.42 19.75
C GLY A 311 -2.12 -12.81 19.49
N LYS A 312 -1.39 -12.04 18.67
CA LYS A 312 0.03 -12.26 18.32
C LYS A 312 0.89 -11.03 18.56
N ALA A 313 2.22 -11.21 18.51
CA ALA A 313 3.16 -10.11 18.59
C ALA A 313 2.89 -9.06 17.49
N SER A 314 2.75 -7.79 17.90
CA SER A 314 2.48 -6.67 16.98
C SER A 314 3.72 -6.16 16.25
N THR A 315 4.90 -6.65 16.61
CA THR A 315 6.18 -6.37 15.94
C THR A 315 6.37 -7.29 14.75
N VAL A 316 6.64 -6.72 13.57
CA VAL A 316 6.76 -7.49 12.33
C VAL A 316 8.12 -7.25 11.68
N ARG A 317 8.72 -8.31 11.14
CA ARG A 317 10.01 -8.24 10.43
C ARG A 317 9.91 -7.38 9.16
N ARG A 318 11.05 -6.84 8.72
CA ARG A 318 11.12 -5.95 7.54
C ARG A 318 10.78 -6.67 6.23
N ASP A 319 11.16 -7.93 6.14
CA ASP A 319 10.98 -8.88 5.02
C ASP A 319 9.56 -9.47 4.92
N ALA A 320 8.67 -9.18 5.88
CA ALA A 320 7.30 -9.68 5.85
C ALA A 320 6.55 -9.29 4.57
N SER A 321 5.67 -10.18 4.09
CA SER A 321 4.83 -9.93 2.92
C SER A 321 3.85 -8.76 3.13
N ALA A 322 3.36 -8.18 2.05
CA ALA A 322 2.56 -6.94 2.08
C ALA A 322 1.26 -7.05 2.93
N GLY A 323 0.64 -8.24 2.99
CA GLY A 323 -0.53 -8.50 3.84
C GLY A 323 -0.18 -8.73 5.32
N ARG A 324 1.04 -9.20 5.61
CA ARG A 324 1.52 -9.48 6.97
C ARG A 324 2.20 -8.28 7.63
N LYS A 325 2.69 -7.31 6.84
CA LYS A 325 3.42 -6.11 7.29
C LYS A 325 2.49 -5.05 7.91
N VAL A 326 1.90 -5.38 9.05
CA VAL A 326 1.02 -4.52 9.86
C VAL A 326 1.56 -4.38 11.29
N GLY A 327 1.15 -3.36 12.03
CA GLY A 327 1.65 -3.11 13.39
C GLY A 327 2.97 -2.32 13.43
N LEU A 328 3.89 -2.72 14.30
CA LEU A 328 5.19 -2.09 14.52
C LEU A 328 6.25 -2.73 13.61
N ILE A 329 6.42 -2.15 12.42
CA ILE A 329 7.29 -2.68 11.37
C ILE A 329 8.77 -2.44 11.75
N ALA A 330 9.54 -3.52 11.82
CA ALA A 330 10.98 -3.51 12.12
C ALA A 330 11.35 -2.65 13.35
N ALA A 331 10.48 -2.68 14.37
CA ALA A 331 10.69 -1.90 15.58
C ALA A 331 11.90 -2.43 16.35
N ARG A 332 12.92 -1.57 16.51
CA ARG A 332 14.11 -1.86 17.33
C ARG A 332 13.84 -1.76 18.83
N ARG A 333 12.87 -0.94 19.20
CA ARG A 333 12.43 -0.68 20.58
C ARG A 333 10.93 -0.41 20.57
N THR A 334 10.24 -0.85 21.61
CA THR A 334 8.80 -0.60 21.85
C THR A 334 8.58 0.10 23.19
N GLY A 335 7.34 0.47 23.49
CA GLY A 335 6.98 1.14 24.73
C GLY A 335 7.20 2.67 24.73
N ARG A 336 6.85 3.32 25.85
CA ARG A 336 7.05 4.77 26.03
C ARG A 336 8.54 5.05 26.19
N ILE A 337 9.07 5.92 25.34
CA ILE A 337 10.47 6.37 25.45
C ILE A 337 10.61 7.17 26.76
N ARG A 338 11.38 6.62 27.71
CA ARG A 338 11.86 7.29 28.91
C ARG A 338 13.37 7.52 28.75
N GLY A 339 13.86 8.73 29.06
CA GLY A 339 15.25 9.15 28.85
C GLY A 339 15.46 10.03 27.61
N GLY A 340 16.72 10.17 27.18
CA GLY A 340 17.13 11.01 26.04
C GLY A 340 16.62 10.48 24.68
N LYS A 341 16.37 11.40 23.74
CA LYS A 341 16.04 11.04 22.35
C LYS A 341 17.28 10.42 21.71
N THR A 342 17.18 9.19 21.22
CA THR A 342 18.25 8.57 20.41
C THR A 342 18.53 9.44 19.20
N SER A 343 19.71 10.07 19.16
CA SER A 343 20.25 10.69 17.96
C SER A 343 20.47 9.59 16.94
N VAL A 344 19.74 9.64 15.82
CA VAL A 344 19.96 8.74 14.68
C VAL A 344 21.36 9.01 14.14
N HIS A 345 22.35 8.25 14.61
CA HIS A 345 23.65 8.18 13.95
C HIS A 345 23.41 7.39 12.67
N GLY A 346 23.43 8.08 11.53
CA GLY A 346 23.58 7.39 10.26
C GLY A 346 24.91 6.66 10.30
N LYS A 347 24.94 5.40 9.85
CA LYS A 347 26.19 4.83 9.34
C LYS A 347 26.48 5.60 8.06
N ASP A 348 27.28 6.65 8.19
CA ASP A 348 27.84 7.37 7.04
C ASP A 348 29.10 6.58 6.67
N ASP A 349 28.98 5.64 5.73
CA ASP A 349 30.12 5.11 4.96
C ASP A 349 30.45 6.09 3.82
#